data_AF-A0AA88GFW1-F1
#
_entry.id   AF-A0AA88GFW1-F1
#
_cell.length_a   1.000
_cell.length_b   1.000
_cell.length_c   1.000
_cell.angle_alpha   90.00
_cell.angle_beta   90.00
_cell.angle_gamma   90.00
#
_symmetry.space_group_name_H-M   'P 1'
#
loop_
_entity.id
_entity.type
_entity.pdbx_description
1 polymer ?
#
loop_
_entity_poly.entity_id
_entity_poly.type
_entity_poly.pdbx_seq_one_letter_code
_entity_poly.pdbx_strand_id
1 'polypeptide(L)'
;MQTQDDTIINESQPLMRTIETACTSSTQPINRQSSGIDLSENTSLLLYDTNHNNHHSVNIESSQMHNEHDSESIGKNHCTKNNDKNQNSKPSSTTPITMNSSKKLSLGLVLTFAVYSFFHMTNPQQPFLVDFLTSKGISLKTILFDIFPIWSYSMPVVQLCIGIISEVKFIGHKWVIVAGILSSVLFMLSEFFSTKHTVWMLQLTEIAVAVLYGTDQTYYALVYHSSSPNSYQFLTSLSRTCILMGQVFGAIVGQIVYMCGVSIQVLYYIGFACVVPCLYLAIFHFPSPKKYVRSIHSFETTDLVKNNTAKEDVKLISSESNYVESINTELQNEHSQQPLLVHTQHDTPHFQQDSSSSKSDSNFLHKLSLFLKSSKAWKFVVEVKQCYTGNFSVSFWSIYSIFGIAVHMLALTYYQTFFKTLNNQISLNGILIAVAYACAAMVSMIPTRFGEWVASWKGKLMAAIVCLACGSCLIAMGINRKCPIFVAYLLFVIYHCLFEFLYVVSFSQIAEGLKITRFAAIFSFNSALANVFQLLIQVLVGKQVLALNPIAQYMAFGIILSSLSVLLFLCILCHLVYTRKK
;
A
#
# COMPACT_ATOMS: atom_id res chain seq x y z
N MET A 1 -21.31 46.47 48.23
CA MET A 1 -22.52 45.66 48.53
C MET A 1 -22.52 44.49 47.56
N GLN A 2 -22.44 43.24 48.00
CA GLN A 2 -23.48 42.48 48.74
C GLN A 2 -24.75 42.35 47.87
N THR A 3 -24.89 41.22 47.17
CA THR A 3 -25.63 39.99 47.56
C THR A 3 -27.14 40.14 47.26
N GLN A 4 -27.89 39.09 46.91
CA GLN A 4 -27.69 37.68 47.24
C GLN A 4 -28.24 36.75 46.14
N ASP A 5 -27.70 35.53 46.04
CA ASP A 5 -28.29 34.42 45.28
C ASP A 5 -29.59 33.92 45.94
N ASP A 6 -30.41 33.19 45.18
CA ASP A 6 -30.91 31.90 45.69
C ASP A 6 -31.22 30.91 44.56
N THR A 7 -31.31 29.62 44.88
CA THR A 7 -31.19 28.52 43.90
C THR A 7 -32.31 27.46 43.97
N ILE A 8 -32.30 26.56 42.96
CA ILE A 8 -32.36 25.08 43.13
C ILE A 8 -33.66 24.30 42.74
N ILE A 9 -33.41 23.15 42.10
CA ILE A 9 -34.20 21.88 41.96
C ILE A 9 -35.23 21.65 40.82
N ASN A 10 -34.96 20.53 40.11
CA ASN A 10 -35.73 19.56 39.31
C ASN A 10 -37.18 19.82 38.83
N GLU A 11 -37.47 19.31 37.62
CA GLU A 11 -38.46 18.21 37.48
C GLU A 11 -38.16 17.28 36.27
N SER A 12 -38.97 16.24 36.05
CA SER A 12 -38.60 15.01 35.32
C SER A 12 -39.38 14.70 34.02
N GLN A 13 -38.82 13.81 33.19
CA GLN A 13 -39.54 13.05 32.16
C GLN A 13 -40.50 11.99 32.80
N PRO A 14 -41.46 11.34 32.07
CA PRO A 14 -41.55 11.16 30.60
C PRO A 14 -42.97 11.21 29.97
N LEU A 15 -43.06 10.72 28.71
CA LEU A 15 -44.14 9.91 28.09
C LEU A 15 -44.98 10.50 26.93
N MET A 16 -45.58 9.58 26.15
CA MET A 16 -46.28 9.76 24.88
C MET A 16 -47.68 10.39 24.97
N ARG A 17 -48.00 11.18 23.94
CA ARG A 17 -49.23 11.25 23.08
C ARG A 17 -49.00 12.44 22.13
N THR A 18 -49.60 12.63 20.94
CA THR A 18 -50.81 12.14 20.24
C THR A 18 -50.42 12.11 18.72
N ILE A 19 -51.11 11.57 17.71
CA ILE A 19 -52.55 11.57 17.36
C ILE A 19 -52.89 10.31 16.54
N GLU A 20 -54.00 9.64 16.88
CA GLU A 20 -54.83 8.89 15.94
C GLU A 20 -56.17 9.64 15.79
N THR A 21 -56.73 9.72 14.57
CA THR A 21 -58.17 9.51 14.23
C THR A 21 -58.49 9.98 12.79
N ALA A 22 -59.64 9.51 12.26
CA ALA A 22 -60.21 9.76 10.94
C ALA A 22 -59.45 9.11 9.75
N CYS A 23 -60.05 8.24 8.92
CA CYS A 23 -61.41 7.68 8.90
C CYS A 23 -61.46 6.21 8.47
N THR A 24 -62.56 5.53 8.82
CA THR A 24 -62.99 4.21 8.32
C THR A 24 -63.59 4.33 6.91
N SER A 25 -63.94 3.29 6.13
CA SER A 25 -64.22 1.85 6.32
C SER A 25 -63.85 1.06 5.02
N SER A 26 -64.05 -0.24 4.77
CA SER A 26 -64.89 -1.30 5.39
C SER A 26 -64.41 -2.75 5.08
N THR A 27 -64.66 -3.68 6.02
CA THR A 27 -64.96 -5.14 5.83
C THR A 27 -64.08 -6.06 4.95
N GLN A 28 -63.16 -6.79 5.61
CA GLN A 28 -63.05 -8.27 5.75
C GLN A 28 -63.91 -9.25 4.89
N PRO A 29 -63.60 -10.58 4.85
CA PRO A 29 -62.30 -11.30 4.76
C PRO A 29 -62.39 -12.54 3.81
N ILE A 30 -61.43 -13.51 3.84
CA ILE A 30 -61.62 -15.01 3.86
C ILE A 30 -60.31 -15.77 3.51
N ASN A 31 -60.20 -17.02 3.99
CA ASN A 31 -59.08 -17.96 3.83
C ASN A 31 -58.81 -18.46 2.39
N ARG A 32 -57.56 -18.88 2.14
CA ARG A 32 -57.21 -19.86 1.08
C ARG A 32 -57.34 -21.29 1.60
N GLN A 33 -58.15 -22.15 0.96
CA GLN A 33 -57.87 -23.59 0.78
C GLN A 33 -58.95 -24.30 -0.05
N SER A 34 -58.60 -24.77 -1.24
CA SER A 34 -58.99 -26.08 -1.82
C SER A 34 -58.33 -26.26 -3.20
N SER A 35 -58.53 -27.41 -3.85
CA SER A 35 -57.81 -27.87 -5.04
C SER A 35 -58.73 -28.40 -6.14
N GLY A 36 -58.30 -28.25 -7.40
CA GLY A 36 -58.91 -28.83 -8.61
C GLY A 36 -59.53 -27.78 -9.55
N ILE A 37 -59.74 -28.04 -10.85
CA ILE A 37 -59.25 -29.08 -11.78
C ILE A 37 -59.73 -28.64 -13.20
N ASP A 38 -58.89 -28.78 -14.24
CA ASP A 38 -59.22 -28.88 -15.69
C ASP A 38 -60.03 -27.73 -16.40
N LEU A 39 -60.02 -27.51 -17.73
CA LEU A 39 -59.19 -27.97 -18.87
C LEU A 39 -59.21 -26.95 -20.04
N SER A 40 -58.32 -27.09 -21.04
CA SER A 40 -58.42 -26.62 -22.45
C SER A 40 -58.48 -25.09 -22.71
N GLU A 41 -58.12 -24.48 -23.85
CA GLU A 41 -57.35 -24.79 -25.08
C GLU A 41 -57.04 -23.42 -25.77
N ASN A 42 -56.13 -23.18 -26.72
CA ASN A 42 -55.17 -23.96 -27.52
C ASN A 42 -53.79 -23.19 -27.50
N THR A 43 -52.73 -23.37 -28.31
CA THR A 43 -52.44 -24.03 -29.61
C THR A 43 -50.96 -24.48 -29.61
N SER A 44 -50.57 -25.49 -30.40
CA SER A 44 -49.19 -26.05 -30.41
C SER A 44 -48.62 -26.29 -31.81
N LEU A 45 -47.31 -26.62 -31.88
CA LEU A 45 -46.51 -27.08 -33.05
C LEU A 45 -46.14 -25.97 -34.05
N LEU A 46 -44.94 -25.96 -34.66
CA LEU A 46 -44.16 -27.09 -35.20
C LEU A 46 -42.70 -27.22 -34.71
N LEU A 47 -42.25 -28.48 -34.65
CA LEU A 47 -40.85 -28.91 -34.68
C LEU A 47 -40.41 -29.18 -36.13
N TYR A 48 -39.11 -29.26 -36.39
CA TYR A 48 -38.55 -30.44 -37.06
C TYR A 48 -37.04 -30.60 -36.79
N ASP A 49 -36.62 -31.85 -36.60
CA ASP A 49 -35.23 -32.32 -36.44
C ASP A 49 -35.17 -33.77 -36.96
N THR A 50 -34.03 -34.24 -37.47
CA THR A 50 -33.92 -35.60 -38.06
C THR A 50 -32.51 -36.20 -37.97
N ASN A 51 -32.44 -37.43 -37.44
CA ASN A 51 -31.24 -38.23 -37.22
C ASN A 51 -30.85 -39.12 -38.42
N HIS A 52 -29.56 -39.52 -38.51
CA HIS A 52 -29.16 -40.91 -38.17
C HIS A 52 -27.65 -41.24 -38.32
N ASN A 53 -27.13 -41.98 -37.30
CA ASN A 53 -26.24 -43.16 -37.33
C ASN A 53 -24.99 -43.21 -38.27
N ASN A 54 -23.81 -43.66 -37.83
CA ASN A 54 -23.52 -44.97 -37.21
C ASN A 54 -22.12 -45.03 -36.52
N HIS A 55 -21.92 -46.00 -35.60
CA HIS A 55 -20.69 -46.74 -35.18
C HIS A 55 -19.26 -46.11 -35.33
N HIS A 56 -18.28 -46.23 -34.41
CA HIS A 56 -17.87 -47.39 -33.59
C HIS A 56 -16.86 -46.99 -32.44
N SER A 57 -16.98 -47.61 -31.24
CA SER A 57 -15.95 -48.07 -30.23
C SER A 57 -14.51 -47.47 -30.07
N VAL A 58 -13.77 -47.50 -28.93
CA VAL A 58 -13.94 -47.88 -27.48
C VAL A 58 -12.66 -47.46 -26.68
N ASN A 59 -12.78 -47.11 -25.39
CA ASN A 59 -11.77 -46.98 -24.28
C ASN A 59 -10.43 -46.20 -24.49
N ILE A 60 -9.77 -45.52 -23.52
CA ILE A 60 -9.69 -45.48 -22.03
C ILE A 60 -8.53 -46.31 -21.42
N GLU A 61 -7.79 -45.66 -20.49
CA GLU A 61 -6.71 -46.14 -19.58
C GLU A 61 -5.33 -46.57 -20.18
N SER A 62 -4.20 -46.57 -19.44
CA SER A 62 -3.71 -45.63 -18.40
C SER A 62 -2.19 -45.81 -18.09
N SER A 63 -1.62 -44.88 -17.30
CA SER A 63 -0.55 -45.09 -16.29
C SER A 63 0.91 -45.49 -16.66
N GLN A 64 1.80 -44.50 -16.45
CA GLN A 64 3.02 -44.55 -15.60
C GLN A 64 4.35 -45.29 -16.00
N MET A 65 5.42 -44.49 -15.85
CA MET A 65 6.73 -44.75 -15.20
C MET A 65 7.99 -45.25 -15.96
N HIS A 66 9.09 -44.62 -15.52
CA HIS A 66 10.52 -45.00 -15.47
C HIS A 66 11.39 -45.17 -16.74
N ASN A 67 12.26 -44.16 -16.92
CA ASN A 67 13.72 -44.22 -16.80
C ASN A 67 14.56 -45.31 -17.51
N GLU A 68 15.48 -44.78 -18.34
CA GLU A 68 16.93 -44.99 -18.34
C GLU A 68 17.61 -46.12 -19.15
N HIS A 69 18.81 -45.73 -19.59
CA HIS A 69 19.98 -46.51 -20.06
C HIS A 69 19.94 -47.33 -21.38
N ASP A 70 20.57 -46.70 -22.38
CA ASP A 70 21.83 -47.16 -22.99
C ASP A 70 21.89 -48.00 -24.28
N SER A 71 22.77 -47.47 -25.16
CA SER A 71 23.79 -48.18 -25.96
C SER A 71 23.51 -48.66 -27.39
N GLU A 72 24.42 -48.20 -28.26
CA GLU A 72 24.93 -48.83 -29.51
C GLU A 72 23.97 -49.04 -30.70
N SER A 73 24.46 -49.25 -31.94
CA SER A 73 25.57 -48.60 -32.67
C SER A 73 25.52 -48.93 -34.19
N ILE A 74 26.36 -48.26 -35.01
CA ILE A 74 26.83 -48.68 -36.35
C ILE A 74 25.84 -48.59 -37.56
N GLY A 75 26.37 -48.08 -38.70
CA GLY A 75 25.75 -48.12 -40.05
C GLY A 75 25.71 -46.73 -40.72
N LYS A 76 26.80 -46.07 -41.17
CA LYS A 76 27.99 -46.46 -41.95
C LYS A 76 27.73 -46.55 -43.47
N ASN A 77 28.68 -46.02 -44.26
CA ASN A 77 28.79 -45.97 -45.74
C ASN A 77 28.01 -44.82 -46.42
N HIS A 78 28.51 -44.12 -47.46
CA HIS A 78 29.84 -44.16 -48.11
C HIS A 78 30.20 -42.82 -48.81
N CYS A 79 31.49 -42.44 -48.79
CA CYS A 79 32.35 -41.90 -49.88
C CYS A 79 31.80 -40.99 -51.02
N THR A 80 32.49 -39.96 -51.55
CA THR A 80 33.74 -39.19 -51.26
C THR A 80 33.78 -37.96 -52.25
N LYS A 81 34.83 -37.20 -52.66
CA LYS A 81 36.33 -37.19 -52.57
C LYS A 81 36.90 -35.80 -52.96
N ASN A 82 38.20 -35.56 -52.69
CA ASN A 82 39.14 -34.63 -53.39
C ASN A 82 38.90 -33.09 -53.32
N ASN A 83 39.93 -32.21 -53.22
CA ASN A 83 41.37 -32.44 -52.96
C ASN A 83 42.11 -31.18 -52.43
N ASP A 84 43.40 -31.37 -52.08
CA ASP A 84 44.54 -30.42 -52.10
C ASP A 84 44.83 -29.42 -50.94
N LYS A 85 45.80 -29.86 -50.11
CA LYS A 85 47.12 -29.23 -49.78
C LYS A 85 47.27 -28.10 -48.73
N ASN A 86 48.04 -28.45 -47.69
CA ASN A 86 49.16 -27.71 -47.05
C ASN A 86 48.95 -26.32 -46.39
N GLN A 87 49.60 -25.97 -45.26
CA GLN A 87 50.28 -26.76 -44.20
C GLN A 87 50.58 -25.83 -42.99
N ASN A 88 50.38 -26.30 -41.75
CA ASN A 88 50.96 -25.79 -40.47
C ASN A 88 50.64 -24.32 -40.05
N SER A 89 50.56 -23.95 -38.76
CA SER A 89 50.73 -24.65 -37.47
C SER A 89 49.80 -24.09 -36.37
N LYS A 90 49.52 -24.90 -35.32
CA LYS A 90 48.89 -24.52 -34.03
C LYS A 90 49.71 -23.45 -33.27
N PRO A 91 49.19 -22.76 -32.21
CA PRO A 91 47.99 -23.02 -31.39
C PRO A 91 46.85 -22.01 -31.69
N SER A 92 45.83 -21.65 -30.89
CA SER A 92 45.54 -21.73 -29.44
C SER A 92 44.03 -21.85 -29.12
N SER A 93 43.69 -21.96 -27.83
CA SER A 93 42.32 -21.98 -27.28
C SER A 93 41.60 -20.62 -27.34
N THR A 94 40.31 -20.62 -27.71
CA THR A 94 39.39 -19.50 -27.48
C THR A 94 38.40 -19.87 -26.37
N THR A 95 38.41 -19.14 -25.26
CA THR A 95 37.44 -19.30 -24.16
C THR A 95 36.07 -18.74 -24.56
N PRO A 96 34.96 -19.44 -24.24
CA PRO A 96 33.63 -18.86 -24.42
C PRO A 96 33.42 -17.72 -23.43
N ILE A 97 32.89 -16.59 -23.92
CA ILE A 97 32.60 -15.40 -23.10
C ILE A 97 31.50 -15.74 -22.10
N THR A 98 31.81 -15.67 -20.81
CA THR A 98 30.86 -15.93 -19.72
C THR A 98 29.84 -14.79 -19.61
N MET A 99 28.63 -15.02 -20.14
CA MET A 99 27.51 -14.10 -19.92
C MET A 99 27.17 -13.99 -18.43
N ASN A 100 26.92 -12.75 -18.00
CA ASN A 100 26.74 -12.39 -16.61
C ASN A 100 25.49 -13.05 -16.01
N SER A 101 25.62 -13.73 -14.87
CA SER A 101 24.52 -14.47 -14.25
C SER A 101 23.54 -13.56 -13.51
N SER A 102 22.51 -13.09 -14.20
CA SER A 102 21.35 -12.46 -13.56
C SER A 102 20.75 -13.43 -12.54
N LYS A 103 20.88 -13.12 -11.23
CA LYS A 103 20.28 -13.92 -10.16
C LYS A 103 18.77 -14.07 -10.40
N LYS A 104 18.35 -15.26 -10.85
CA LYS A 104 16.92 -15.58 -11.01
C LYS A 104 16.26 -15.48 -9.63
N LEU A 105 15.17 -14.72 -9.56
CA LEU A 105 14.35 -14.61 -8.36
C LEU A 105 13.80 -16.00 -8.01
N SER A 106 13.94 -16.44 -6.76
CA SER A 106 13.54 -17.79 -6.37
C SER A 106 12.02 -17.92 -6.31
N LEU A 107 11.48 -18.97 -6.96
CA LEU A 107 10.04 -19.22 -7.01
C LEU A 107 9.40 -19.30 -5.61
N GLY A 108 10.11 -19.88 -4.63
CA GLY A 108 9.67 -19.93 -3.25
C GLY A 108 9.53 -18.56 -2.57
N LEU A 109 10.34 -17.56 -2.94
CA LEU A 109 10.21 -16.19 -2.43
C LEU A 109 9.03 -15.45 -3.09
N VAL A 110 8.83 -15.68 -4.39
CA VAL A 110 7.64 -15.17 -5.12
C VAL A 110 6.35 -15.73 -4.49
N LEU A 111 6.31 -17.04 -4.24
CA LEU A 111 5.18 -17.70 -3.60
C LEU A 111 4.97 -17.21 -2.15
N THR A 112 6.06 -17.05 -1.38
CA THR A 112 6.02 -16.47 -0.02
C THR A 112 5.36 -15.09 -0.02
N PHE A 113 5.74 -14.21 -0.96
CA PHE A 113 5.16 -12.88 -1.07
C PHE A 113 3.70 -12.91 -1.54
N ALA A 114 3.34 -13.76 -2.51
CA ALA A 114 1.97 -13.90 -3.01
C ALA A 114 0.98 -14.41 -1.93
N VAL A 115 1.35 -15.49 -1.23
CA VAL A 115 0.49 -16.08 -0.17
C VAL A 115 0.34 -15.10 1.00
N TYR A 116 1.42 -14.43 1.42
CA TYR A 116 1.32 -13.38 2.43
C TYR A 116 0.41 -12.23 1.97
N SER A 117 0.58 -11.70 0.75
CA SER A 117 -0.25 -10.60 0.24
C SER A 117 -1.74 -10.94 0.17
N PHE A 118 -2.08 -12.18 -0.15
CA PHE A 118 -3.48 -12.64 -0.17
C PHE A 118 -4.09 -12.62 1.24
N PHE A 119 -3.44 -13.28 2.20
CA PHE A 119 -3.99 -13.42 3.55
C PHE A 119 -3.91 -12.13 4.39
N HIS A 120 -2.90 -11.28 4.19
CA HIS A 120 -2.65 -10.06 4.99
C HIS A 120 -3.82 -9.06 4.97
N MET A 121 -4.56 -9.01 3.85
CA MET A 121 -5.73 -8.14 3.68
C MET A 121 -7.07 -8.90 3.65
N THR A 122 -7.07 -10.20 3.97
CA THR A 122 -8.29 -11.01 4.10
C THR A 122 -8.93 -10.79 5.47
N ASN A 123 -9.81 -9.79 5.57
CA ASN A 123 -10.56 -9.45 6.79
C ASN A 123 -12.08 -9.63 6.60
N PRO A 124 -12.62 -10.87 6.64
CA PRO A 124 -14.03 -11.15 6.35
C PRO A 124 -15.00 -10.54 7.37
N GLN A 125 -14.55 -10.20 8.58
CA GLN A 125 -15.34 -9.55 9.62
C GLN A 125 -15.56 -8.04 9.38
N GLN A 126 -14.67 -7.37 8.63
CA GLN A 126 -14.66 -5.91 8.51
C GLN A 126 -15.99 -5.29 8.00
N PRO A 127 -16.71 -5.88 7.01
CA PRO A 127 -17.98 -5.32 6.53
C PRO A 127 -19.10 -5.31 7.57
N PHE A 128 -18.99 -6.13 8.63
CA PHE A 128 -20.03 -6.37 9.63
C PHE A 128 -19.65 -5.81 11.02
N LEU A 129 -18.55 -5.07 11.12
CA LEU A 129 -18.01 -4.55 12.38
C LEU A 129 -19.01 -3.66 13.13
N VAL A 130 -19.70 -2.76 12.42
CA VAL A 130 -20.69 -1.85 13.03
C VAL A 130 -21.85 -2.64 13.65
N ASP A 131 -22.36 -3.64 12.95
CA ASP A 131 -23.45 -4.50 13.42
C ASP A 131 -23.01 -5.33 14.63
N PHE A 132 -21.78 -5.86 14.60
CA PHE A 132 -21.19 -6.63 15.70
C PHE A 132 -21.00 -5.79 16.98
N LEU A 133 -20.43 -4.58 16.87
CA LEU A 133 -20.25 -3.69 18.02
C LEU A 133 -21.62 -3.22 18.56
N THR A 134 -22.59 -2.98 17.67
CA THR A 134 -23.97 -2.61 18.04
C THR A 134 -24.69 -3.75 18.75
N SER A 135 -24.53 -5.02 18.31
CA SER A 135 -25.13 -6.18 18.98
C SER A 135 -24.60 -6.43 20.39
N LYS A 136 -23.47 -5.82 20.75
CA LYS A 136 -22.89 -5.82 22.11
C LYS A 136 -23.31 -4.62 22.97
N GLY A 137 -24.27 -3.82 22.49
CA GLY A 137 -24.80 -2.66 23.21
C GLY A 137 -23.88 -1.44 23.21
N ILE A 138 -22.94 -1.33 22.28
CA ILE A 138 -22.19 -0.09 22.03
C ILE A 138 -23.04 0.78 21.11
N SER A 139 -23.18 2.07 21.43
CA SER A 139 -24.05 2.95 20.62
C SER A 139 -23.43 3.26 19.25
N LEU A 140 -24.25 3.31 18.21
CA LEU A 140 -23.82 3.70 16.86
C LEU A 140 -23.14 5.08 16.84
N LYS A 141 -23.59 6.02 17.69
CA LYS A 141 -22.95 7.32 17.87
C LYS A 141 -21.51 7.16 18.37
N THR A 142 -21.30 6.32 19.39
CA THR A 142 -19.98 6.05 19.96
C THR A 142 -19.05 5.41 18.95
N ILE A 143 -19.53 4.42 18.19
CA ILE A 143 -18.75 3.76 17.14
C ILE A 143 -18.28 4.78 16.08
N LEU A 144 -19.20 5.60 15.56
CA LEU A 144 -18.91 6.50 14.43
C LEU A 144 -18.16 7.79 14.81
N PHE A 145 -18.31 8.30 16.03
CA PHE A 145 -17.74 9.60 16.44
C PHE A 145 -16.65 9.50 17.51
N ASP A 146 -16.72 8.51 18.41
CA ASP A 146 -15.78 8.39 19.53
C ASP A 146 -14.68 7.35 19.26
N ILE A 147 -14.92 6.37 18.38
CA ILE A 147 -13.97 5.28 18.04
C ILE A 147 -13.34 5.50 16.66
N PHE A 148 -14.07 5.24 15.56
CA PHE A 148 -13.52 5.19 14.19
C PHE A 148 -12.65 6.40 13.75
N PRO A 149 -12.91 7.67 14.17
CA PRO A 149 -12.06 8.79 13.77
C PRO A 149 -10.61 8.70 14.26
N ILE A 150 -10.33 7.96 15.34
CA ILE A 150 -8.97 7.83 15.92
C ILE A 150 -8.00 7.17 14.94
N TRP A 151 -8.48 6.20 14.14
CA TRP A 151 -7.70 5.61 13.05
C TRP A 151 -7.26 6.68 12.03
N SER A 152 -8.20 7.50 11.56
CA SER A 152 -7.93 8.55 10.57
C SER A 152 -6.95 9.60 11.10
N TYR A 153 -7.03 9.98 12.39
CA TYR A 153 -6.14 10.98 12.99
C TYR A 153 -4.74 10.43 13.33
N SER A 154 -4.64 9.16 13.74
CA SER A 154 -3.35 8.54 14.10
C SER A 154 -2.53 8.07 12.89
N MET A 155 -3.21 7.64 11.81
CA MET A 155 -2.61 7.06 10.61
C MET A 155 -1.39 7.83 10.04
N PRO A 156 -1.44 9.16 9.79
CA PRO A 156 -0.29 9.87 9.23
C PRO A 156 0.97 9.80 10.09
N VAL A 157 0.82 9.91 11.41
CA VAL A 157 1.93 9.91 12.37
C VAL A 157 2.47 8.49 12.53
N VAL A 158 1.59 7.51 12.68
CA VAL A 158 1.96 6.10 12.84
C VAL A 158 2.68 5.57 11.60
N GLN A 159 2.19 5.86 10.39
CA GLN A 159 2.85 5.45 9.14
C GLN A 159 4.28 6.00 9.03
N LEU A 160 4.49 7.29 9.35
CA LEU A 160 5.81 7.91 9.35
C LEU A 160 6.76 7.27 10.36
N CYS A 161 6.28 7.05 11.60
CA CYS A 161 7.06 6.37 12.65
C CYS A 161 7.45 4.94 12.23
N ILE A 162 6.50 4.14 11.73
CA ILE A 162 6.74 2.77 11.27
C ILE A 162 7.78 2.73 10.14
N GLY A 163 7.69 3.65 9.18
CA GLY A 163 8.69 3.80 8.10
C GLY A 163 10.10 4.04 8.65
N ILE A 164 10.26 5.01 9.55
CA ILE A 164 11.55 5.34 10.17
C ILE A 164 12.09 4.17 11.02
N ILE A 165 11.23 3.50 11.79
CA ILE A 165 11.60 2.35 12.64
C ILE A 165 12.09 1.17 11.79
N SER A 166 11.48 0.91 10.63
CA SER A 166 11.88 -0.19 9.74
C SER A 166 13.26 -0.01 9.09
N GLU A 167 13.73 1.24 8.96
CA GLU A 167 15.06 1.61 8.45
C GLU A 167 16.16 1.48 9.51
N VAL A 168 15.82 1.22 10.78
CA VAL A 168 16.79 0.99 11.86
C VAL A 168 17.44 -0.39 11.67
N LYS A 169 18.76 -0.40 11.40
CA LYS A 169 19.57 -1.59 11.07
C LYS A 169 19.43 -2.79 12.04
N PHE A 170 19.09 -2.54 13.31
CA PHE A 170 18.89 -3.59 14.31
C PHE A 170 17.49 -4.22 14.27
N ILE A 171 16.49 -3.49 13.76
CA ILE A 171 15.09 -3.93 13.67
C ILE A 171 14.85 -4.47 12.25
N GLY A 172 14.91 -3.59 11.25
CA GLY A 172 14.67 -3.94 9.86
C GLY A 172 13.21 -4.29 9.52
N HIS A 173 12.89 -4.21 8.24
CA HIS A 173 11.55 -4.44 7.67
C HIS A 173 10.83 -5.69 8.21
N LYS A 174 11.54 -6.83 8.32
CA LYS A 174 10.96 -8.12 8.75
C LYS A 174 10.28 -8.04 10.12
N TRP A 175 10.98 -7.53 11.14
CA TRP A 175 10.44 -7.49 12.50
C TRP A 175 9.34 -6.44 12.68
N VAL A 176 9.39 -5.34 11.91
CA VAL A 176 8.29 -4.37 11.85
C VAL A 176 7.02 -5.00 11.28
N ILE A 177 7.12 -5.80 10.20
CA ILE A 177 5.94 -6.49 9.64
C ILE A 177 5.38 -7.52 10.63
N VAL A 178 6.25 -8.31 11.30
CA VAL A 178 5.81 -9.22 12.37
C VAL A 178 5.09 -8.47 13.50
N ALA A 179 5.57 -7.29 13.90
CA ALA A 179 4.88 -6.46 14.89
C ALA A 179 3.52 -5.94 14.39
N GLY A 180 3.39 -5.60 13.11
CA GLY A 180 2.10 -5.25 12.48
C GLY A 180 1.10 -6.39 12.50
N ILE A 181 1.55 -7.62 12.21
CA ILE A 181 0.71 -8.83 12.26
C ILE A 181 0.29 -9.14 13.71
N LEU A 182 1.17 -8.97 14.70
CA LEU A 182 0.77 -9.05 16.11
C LEU A 182 -0.25 -7.96 16.48
N SER A 183 -0.13 -6.76 15.89
CA SER A 183 -1.11 -5.68 16.03
C SER A 183 -2.49 -6.06 15.48
N SER A 184 -2.58 -6.78 14.35
CA SER A 184 -3.88 -7.25 13.83
C SER A 184 -4.53 -8.31 14.73
N VAL A 185 -3.75 -9.20 15.34
CA VAL A 185 -4.25 -10.16 16.34
C VAL A 185 -4.80 -9.42 17.57
N LEU A 186 -4.06 -8.44 18.10
CA LEU A 186 -4.52 -7.61 19.22
C LEU A 186 -5.79 -6.80 18.88
N PHE A 187 -5.87 -6.27 17.66
CA PHE A 187 -7.06 -5.60 17.11
C PHE A 187 -8.28 -6.52 17.11
N MET A 188 -8.20 -7.67 16.44
CA MET A 188 -9.31 -8.63 16.37
C MET A 188 -9.71 -9.19 17.75
N LEU A 189 -8.76 -9.40 18.66
CA LEU A 189 -9.06 -9.82 20.04
C LEU A 189 -9.80 -8.73 20.82
N SER A 190 -9.38 -7.47 20.71
CA SER A 190 -10.03 -6.33 21.37
C SER A 190 -11.46 -6.13 20.83
N GLU A 191 -11.65 -6.21 19.51
CA GLU A 191 -12.98 -6.22 18.90
C GLU A 191 -13.82 -7.42 19.39
N PHE A 192 -13.26 -8.62 19.38
CA PHE A 192 -13.97 -9.85 19.78
C PHE A 192 -14.39 -9.85 21.26
N PHE A 193 -13.56 -9.31 22.17
CA PHE A 193 -13.87 -9.20 23.60
C PHE A 193 -14.45 -7.84 24.03
N SER A 194 -14.64 -6.90 23.11
CA SER A 194 -15.24 -5.59 23.41
C SER A 194 -16.63 -5.70 24.02
N THR A 195 -17.01 -4.71 24.85
CA THR A 195 -18.33 -4.53 25.46
C THR A 195 -18.62 -3.04 25.61
N LYS A 196 -19.84 -2.66 26.00
CA LYS A 196 -20.20 -1.27 26.34
C LYS A 196 -19.31 -0.58 27.40
N HIS A 197 -18.55 -1.35 28.19
CA HIS A 197 -17.64 -0.82 29.21
C HIS A 197 -16.18 -0.69 28.74
N THR A 198 -15.82 -1.26 27.59
CA THR A 198 -14.43 -1.29 27.07
C THR A 198 -14.24 -0.44 25.82
N VAL A 199 -15.02 0.64 25.66
CA VAL A 199 -14.87 1.62 24.56
C VAL A 199 -13.45 2.14 24.44
N TRP A 200 -12.75 2.40 25.56
CA TRP A 200 -11.35 2.83 25.57
C TRP A 200 -10.39 1.80 24.96
N MET A 201 -10.69 0.49 25.03
CA MET A 201 -9.91 -0.55 24.38
C MET A 201 -10.07 -0.48 22.87
N LEU A 202 -11.30 -0.27 22.37
CA LEU A 202 -11.57 -0.06 20.95
C LEU A 202 -10.86 1.21 20.43
N GLN A 203 -10.88 2.30 21.21
CA GLN A 203 -10.17 3.54 20.88
C GLN A 203 -8.64 3.33 20.76
N LEU A 204 -8.03 2.57 21.68
CA LEU A 204 -6.61 2.18 21.59
C LEU A 204 -6.36 1.23 20.41
N THR A 205 -7.33 0.37 20.10
CA THR A 205 -7.29 -0.59 19.00
C THR A 205 -7.28 0.07 17.63
N GLU A 206 -7.92 1.22 17.42
CA GLU A 206 -7.78 1.98 16.17
C GLU A 206 -6.33 2.44 15.89
N ILE A 207 -5.51 2.61 16.94
CA ILE A 207 -4.07 2.87 16.80
C ILE A 207 -3.32 1.59 16.40
N ALA A 208 -3.75 0.41 16.88
CA ALA A 208 -3.23 -0.89 16.42
C ALA A 208 -3.58 -1.16 14.94
N VAL A 209 -4.77 -0.74 14.49
CA VAL A 209 -5.14 -0.72 13.06
C VAL A 209 -4.22 0.19 12.26
N ALA A 210 -3.93 1.40 12.76
CA ALA A 210 -2.98 2.31 12.12
C ALA A 210 -1.55 1.73 12.05
N VAL A 211 -1.12 0.96 13.06
CA VAL A 211 0.16 0.23 13.05
C VAL A 211 0.17 -0.85 11.97
N LEU A 212 -0.89 -1.67 11.88
CA LEU A 212 -1.03 -2.72 10.86
C LEU A 212 -0.85 -2.16 9.44
N TYR A 213 -1.69 -1.20 9.03
CA TYR A 213 -1.61 -0.59 7.69
C TYR A 213 -0.32 0.22 7.48
N GLY A 214 0.31 0.72 8.55
CA GLY A 214 1.65 1.29 8.49
C GLY A 214 2.72 0.30 8.00
N THR A 215 2.52 -1.00 8.23
CA THR A 215 3.46 -2.03 7.75
C THR A 215 3.33 -2.36 6.26
N ASP A 216 2.26 -1.98 5.57
CA ASP A 216 2.09 -2.21 4.12
C ASP A 216 3.24 -1.60 3.31
N GLN A 217 3.63 -0.36 3.66
CA GLN A 217 4.73 0.35 3.04
C GLN A 217 6.09 -0.28 3.36
N THR A 218 6.21 -0.88 4.55
CA THR A 218 7.38 -1.66 4.99
C THR A 218 7.46 -3.01 4.28
N TYR A 219 6.31 -3.62 3.94
CA TYR A 219 6.24 -4.84 3.14
C TYR A 219 6.68 -4.60 1.70
N TYR A 220 6.19 -3.57 1.01
CA TYR A 220 6.69 -3.22 -0.33
C TYR A 220 8.20 -2.93 -0.29
N ALA A 221 8.69 -2.23 0.73
CA ALA A 221 10.12 -2.03 0.94
C ALA A 221 10.92 -3.32 1.13
N LEU A 222 10.40 -4.30 1.88
CA LEU A 222 11.01 -5.64 1.99
C LEU A 222 11.06 -6.34 0.63
N VAL A 223 9.98 -6.27 -0.17
CA VAL A 223 9.90 -6.85 -1.51
C VAL A 223 10.98 -6.27 -2.43
N TYR A 224 11.14 -4.94 -2.48
CA TYR A 224 12.18 -4.29 -3.30
C TYR A 224 13.61 -4.52 -2.79
N HIS A 225 13.81 -4.61 -1.48
CA HIS A 225 15.10 -4.94 -0.88
C HIS A 225 15.51 -6.41 -1.14
N SER A 226 14.53 -7.29 -1.36
CA SER A 226 14.74 -8.74 -1.55
C SER A 226 14.79 -9.19 -3.02
N SER A 227 14.73 -8.25 -3.98
CA SER A 227 14.61 -8.55 -5.41
C SER A 227 15.48 -7.65 -6.28
N SER A 228 15.62 -7.99 -7.57
CA SER A 228 16.29 -7.16 -8.57
C SER A 228 15.33 -6.10 -9.14
N PRO A 229 15.82 -4.92 -9.58
CA PRO A 229 14.96 -3.87 -10.18
C PRO A 229 14.09 -4.36 -11.33
N ASN A 230 14.64 -5.23 -12.19
CA ASN A 230 13.94 -5.88 -13.30
C ASN A 230 12.71 -6.71 -12.85
N SER A 231 12.62 -7.04 -11.56
CA SER A 231 11.49 -7.77 -10.95
C SER A 231 10.52 -6.85 -10.20
N TYR A 232 10.84 -5.57 -9.98
CA TYR A 232 10.05 -4.67 -9.13
C TYR A 232 8.62 -4.54 -9.67
N GLN A 233 8.45 -4.16 -10.94
CA GLN A 233 7.13 -4.06 -11.57
C GLN A 233 6.32 -5.36 -11.50
N PHE A 234 6.94 -6.52 -11.73
CA PHE A 234 6.27 -7.82 -11.59
C PHE A 234 5.81 -8.09 -10.15
N LEU A 235 6.67 -7.85 -9.17
CA LEU A 235 6.36 -8.10 -7.76
C LEU A 235 5.32 -7.12 -7.21
N THR A 236 5.38 -5.83 -7.55
CA THR A 236 4.33 -4.86 -7.20
C THR A 236 2.98 -5.29 -7.78
N SER A 237 2.97 -5.74 -9.05
CA SER A 237 1.76 -6.23 -9.72
C SER A 237 1.18 -7.44 -8.99
N LEU A 238 2.02 -8.44 -8.72
CA LEU A 238 1.63 -9.69 -8.05
C LEU A 238 1.12 -9.43 -6.63
N SER A 239 1.87 -8.70 -5.81
CA SER A 239 1.48 -8.36 -4.44
C SER A 239 0.15 -7.60 -4.40
N ARG A 240 -0.07 -6.62 -5.29
CA ARG A 240 -1.34 -5.88 -5.33
C ARG A 240 -2.50 -6.74 -5.82
N THR A 241 -2.27 -7.57 -6.84
CA THR A 241 -3.25 -8.56 -7.33
C THR A 241 -3.68 -9.52 -6.23
N CYS A 242 -2.72 -10.06 -5.47
CA CYS A 242 -3.01 -10.95 -4.33
C CYS A 242 -3.78 -10.23 -3.22
N ILE A 243 -3.41 -8.99 -2.86
CA ILE A 243 -4.15 -8.16 -1.88
C ILE A 243 -5.61 -7.97 -2.31
N LEU A 244 -5.85 -7.56 -3.56
CA LEU A 244 -7.20 -7.33 -4.09
C LEU A 244 -8.02 -8.64 -4.10
N MET A 245 -7.42 -9.77 -4.48
CA MET A 245 -8.08 -11.08 -4.42
C MET A 245 -8.37 -11.55 -2.99
N GLY A 246 -7.53 -11.20 -2.01
CA GLY A 246 -7.79 -11.44 -0.58
C GLY A 246 -8.98 -10.64 -0.07
N GLN A 247 -9.13 -9.39 -0.52
CA GLN A 247 -10.30 -8.56 -0.22
C GLN A 247 -11.58 -9.10 -0.87
N VAL A 248 -11.52 -9.59 -2.12
CA VAL A 248 -12.64 -10.30 -2.78
C VAL A 248 -13.03 -11.55 -1.99
N PHE A 249 -12.06 -12.39 -1.62
CA PHE A 249 -12.31 -13.61 -0.86
C PHE A 249 -12.91 -13.31 0.52
N GLY A 250 -12.36 -12.35 1.27
CA GLY A 250 -12.90 -11.91 2.56
C GLY A 250 -14.33 -11.40 2.45
N ALA A 251 -14.65 -10.59 1.44
CA ALA A 251 -16.00 -10.08 1.21
C ALA A 251 -17.00 -11.21 0.86
N ILE A 252 -16.62 -12.16 -0.01
CA ILE A 252 -17.46 -13.29 -0.38
C ILE A 252 -17.72 -14.22 0.81
N VAL A 253 -16.68 -14.59 1.56
CA VAL A 253 -16.82 -15.44 2.76
C VAL A 253 -17.66 -14.75 3.83
N GLY A 254 -17.43 -13.46 4.07
CA GLY A 254 -18.23 -12.63 4.97
C GLY A 254 -19.72 -12.66 4.60
N GLN A 255 -20.04 -12.39 3.33
CA GLN A 255 -21.41 -12.37 2.83
C GLN A 255 -22.10 -13.74 2.91
N ILE A 256 -21.41 -14.83 2.60
CA ILE A 256 -21.97 -16.20 2.67
C ILE A 256 -22.32 -16.57 4.12
N VAL A 257 -21.40 -16.38 5.07
CA VAL A 257 -21.64 -16.70 6.48
C VAL A 257 -22.78 -15.87 7.06
N TYR A 258 -22.87 -14.58 6.71
CA TYR A 258 -23.97 -13.71 7.10
C TYR A 258 -25.32 -14.18 6.51
N MET A 259 -25.37 -14.53 5.22
CA MET A 259 -26.59 -15.03 4.57
C MET A 259 -27.05 -16.40 5.10
N CYS A 260 -26.15 -17.23 5.59
CA CYS A 260 -26.48 -18.48 6.30
C CYS A 260 -27.04 -18.27 7.72
N GLY A 261 -27.20 -17.03 8.19
CA GLY A 261 -27.73 -16.72 9.53
C GLY A 261 -26.77 -17.08 10.67
N VAL A 262 -25.48 -17.28 10.37
CA VAL A 262 -24.46 -17.70 11.34
C VAL A 262 -23.98 -16.48 12.16
N SER A 263 -23.68 -16.69 13.44
CA SER A 263 -23.16 -15.63 14.32
C SER A 263 -21.92 -14.95 13.72
N ILE A 264 -21.89 -13.61 13.75
CA ILE A 264 -20.78 -12.78 13.26
C ILE A 264 -19.45 -13.14 13.95
N GLN A 265 -19.49 -13.74 15.15
CA GLN A 265 -18.32 -14.32 15.83
C GLN A 265 -17.54 -15.32 14.97
N VAL A 266 -18.20 -16.04 14.06
CA VAL A 266 -17.54 -17.00 13.16
C VAL A 266 -16.62 -16.29 12.15
N LEU A 267 -16.95 -15.06 11.75
CA LEU A 267 -16.08 -14.25 10.88
C LEU A 267 -14.74 -13.92 11.56
N TYR A 268 -14.75 -13.70 12.88
CA TYR A 268 -13.52 -13.51 13.66
C TYR A 268 -12.68 -14.78 13.70
N TYR A 269 -13.26 -15.96 13.88
CA TYR A 269 -12.52 -17.22 13.83
C TYR A 269 -11.87 -17.45 12.44
N ILE A 270 -12.56 -17.09 11.36
CA ILE A 270 -12.00 -17.14 9.99
C ILE A 270 -10.88 -16.09 9.83
N GLY A 271 -11.05 -14.87 10.35
CA GLY A 271 -10.02 -13.82 10.34
C GLY A 271 -8.75 -14.24 11.09
N PHE A 272 -8.88 -14.79 12.29
CA PHE A 272 -7.75 -15.37 13.04
C PHE A 272 -7.05 -16.49 12.24
N ALA A 273 -7.81 -17.39 11.61
CA ALA A 273 -7.25 -18.45 10.77
C ALA A 273 -6.48 -17.89 9.55
N CYS A 274 -6.93 -16.78 8.96
CA CYS A 274 -6.23 -16.10 7.87
C CYS A 274 -4.90 -15.45 8.33
N VAL A 275 -4.78 -15.03 9.58
CA VAL A 275 -3.53 -14.44 10.10
C VAL A 275 -2.44 -15.48 10.40
N VAL A 276 -2.77 -16.74 10.68
CA VAL A 276 -1.80 -17.82 10.91
C VAL A 276 -0.76 -17.98 9.79
N PRO A 277 -1.12 -18.13 8.50
CA PRO A 277 -0.13 -18.23 7.42
C PRO A 277 0.69 -16.95 7.24
N CYS A 278 0.11 -15.76 7.46
CA CYS A 278 0.86 -14.51 7.43
C CYS A 278 1.97 -14.47 8.48
N LEU A 279 1.65 -14.82 9.73
CA LEU A 279 2.61 -14.83 10.84
C LEU A 279 3.71 -15.88 10.62
N TYR A 280 3.34 -17.07 10.15
CA TYR A 280 4.29 -18.13 9.80
C TYR A 280 5.28 -17.68 8.70
N LEU A 281 4.78 -17.15 7.58
CA LEU A 281 5.63 -16.68 6.48
C LEU A 281 6.51 -15.49 6.91
N ALA A 282 5.96 -14.56 7.69
CA ALA A 282 6.69 -13.39 8.18
C ALA A 282 7.80 -13.75 9.18
N ILE A 283 7.63 -14.78 10.02
CA ILE A 283 8.67 -15.25 10.95
C ILE A 283 9.71 -16.13 10.24
N PHE A 284 9.29 -17.15 9.49
CA PHE A 284 10.20 -18.19 9.00
C PHE A 284 10.74 -17.93 7.58
N HIS A 285 9.91 -17.43 6.66
CA HIS A 285 10.27 -17.33 5.24
C HIS A 285 10.78 -15.95 4.80
N PHE A 286 10.37 -14.86 5.48
CA PHE A 286 10.83 -13.52 5.12
C PHE A 286 12.34 -13.35 5.36
N PRO A 287 13.09 -12.72 4.44
CA PRO A 287 14.54 -12.59 4.55
C PRO A 287 14.95 -11.61 5.66
N SER A 288 15.94 -12.02 6.46
CA SER A 288 16.45 -11.23 7.59
C SER A 288 17.34 -10.06 7.13
N PRO A 289 17.33 -8.90 7.84
CA PRO A 289 17.93 -7.63 7.39
C PRO A 289 19.46 -7.61 7.22
N LYS A 290 20.16 -8.72 7.48
CA LYS A 290 21.62 -8.83 7.31
C LYS A 290 22.07 -9.35 5.93
N LYS A 291 21.17 -9.86 5.07
CA LYS A 291 21.57 -10.68 3.89
C LYS A 291 21.69 -9.96 2.53
N TYR A 292 21.18 -8.73 2.35
CA TYR A 292 21.19 -8.05 1.04
C TYR A 292 21.65 -6.59 1.10
N VAL A 293 22.90 -6.37 1.52
CA VAL A 293 23.62 -5.13 1.15
C VAL A 293 23.77 -5.12 -0.37
N ARG A 294 22.97 -4.28 -1.04
CA ARG A 294 23.07 -4.01 -2.49
C ARG A 294 24.48 -3.48 -2.76
N SER A 295 25.30 -4.23 -3.50
CA SER A 295 26.75 -4.00 -3.63
C SER A 295 27.09 -2.84 -4.56
N ILE A 296 26.56 -1.64 -4.30
CA ILE A 296 26.78 -0.44 -5.11
C ILE A 296 28.20 0.15 -4.90
N HIS A 297 28.88 -0.18 -3.80
CA HIS A 297 30.32 0.13 -3.67
C HIS A 297 31.16 -0.45 -4.82
N SER A 298 30.75 -1.54 -5.49
CA SER A 298 31.49 -1.99 -6.68
C SER A 298 31.40 -0.99 -7.84
N PHE A 299 30.30 -0.26 -7.98
CA PHE A 299 30.16 0.80 -8.99
C PHE A 299 30.96 2.05 -8.61
N GLU A 300 30.85 2.50 -7.36
CA GLU A 300 31.57 3.69 -6.89
C GLU A 300 33.09 3.49 -6.96
N THR A 301 33.60 2.30 -6.59
CA THR A 301 35.01 1.95 -6.81
C THR A 301 35.34 1.81 -8.31
N THR A 302 34.46 1.24 -9.15
CA THR A 302 34.74 1.10 -10.59
C THR A 302 34.82 2.44 -11.31
N ASP A 303 33.95 3.39 -10.99
CA ASP A 303 33.94 4.71 -11.62
C ASP A 303 35.10 5.59 -11.11
N LEU A 304 35.48 5.49 -9.82
CA LEU A 304 36.69 6.14 -9.30
C LEU A 304 37.97 5.52 -9.89
N VAL A 305 38.05 4.18 -10.00
CA VAL A 305 39.22 3.52 -10.62
C VAL A 305 39.31 3.83 -12.12
N LYS A 306 38.20 3.87 -12.87
CA LYS A 306 38.20 4.25 -14.29
C LYS A 306 38.64 5.68 -14.53
N ASN A 307 38.20 6.62 -13.70
CA ASN A 307 38.61 8.03 -13.83
C ASN A 307 40.08 8.24 -13.43
N ASN A 308 40.61 7.45 -12.51
CA ASN A 308 42.00 7.59 -12.04
C ASN A 308 43.03 6.80 -12.88
N THR A 309 42.63 5.75 -13.59
CA THR A 309 43.53 4.95 -14.46
C THR A 309 43.86 5.59 -15.82
N ALA A 310 43.46 6.85 -16.03
CA ALA A 310 43.79 7.63 -17.22
C ALA A 310 45.11 8.41 -17.12
N LYS A 311 45.84 8.37 -15.99
CA LYS A 311 47.16 9.01 -15.82
C LYS A 311 48.10 8.22 -14.90
N GLU A 312 49.37 8.19 -15.31
CA GLU A 312 50.59 8.04 -14.49
C GLU A 312 50.74 6.77 -13.62
N ASP A 313 51.30 5.75 -14.27
CA ASP A 313 52.43 4.89 -13.87
C ASP A 313 52.61 4.31 -12.44
N VAL A 314 53.14 3.08 -12.42
CA VAL A 314 53.30 2.23 -11.24
C VAL A 314 54.51 2.64 -10.38
N LYS A 315 54.27 3.33 -9.26
CA LYS A 315 55.09 3.22 -8.03
C LYS A 315 54.44 3.88 -6.81
N LEU A 316 53.86 3.08 -5.90
CA LEU A 316 53.72 3.26 -4.43
C LEU A 316 52.56 2.40 -3.88
N ILE A 317 52.83 1.13 -3.52
CA ILE A 317 51.91 0.28 -2.74
C ILE A 317 52.72 -0.48 -1.69
N SER A 318 53.06 0.19 -0.59
CA SER A 318 53.78 -0.42 0.55
C SER A 318 53.70 0.40 1.86
N SER A 319 52.62 1.15 2.10
CA SER A 319 52.59 2.16 3.18
C SER A 319 51.24 2.43 3.88
N GLU A 320 50.10 1.97 3.38
CA GLU A 320 48.78 2.27 3.99
C GLU A 320 48.25 1.22 4.98
N SER A 321 49.01 0.16 5.29
CA SER A 321 48.60 -0.86 6.26
C SER A 321 48.54 -0.37 7.72
N ASN A 322 49.28 0.69 8.06
CA ASN A 322 49.63 1.02 9.45
C ASN A 322 48.78 2.14 10.08
N TYR A 323 47.78 2.69 9.38
CA TYR A 323 46.98 3.83 9.88
C TYR A 323 45.68 3.43 10.63
N VAL A 324 45.28 2.16 10.56
CA VAL A 324 44.01 1.67 11.15
C VAL A 324 44.18 1.20 12.60
N GLU A 325 45.40 0.86 13.01
CA GLU A 325 45.68 0.24 14.32
C GLU A 325 45.85 1.25 15.47
N SER A 326 46.20 2.51 15.17
CA SER A 326 46.37 3.58 16.17
C SER A 326 45.06 4.08 16.79
N ILE A 327 43.97 4.10 16.02
CA ILE A 327 42.70 4.74 16.42
C ILE A 327 41.96 3.96 17.53
N ASN A 328 42.22 2.65 17.69
CA ASN A 328 41.54 1.84 18.70
C ASN A 328 42.08 2.06 20.13
N THR A 329 43.25 2.69 20.29
CA THR A 329 43.98 2.74 21.58
C THR A 329 43.63 3.96 22.43
N GLU A 330 43.14 5.05 21.83
CA GLU A 330 42.85 6.31 22.55
C GLU A 330 41.49 6.31 23.28
N LEU A 331 40.60 5.34 23.00
CA LEU A 331 39.23 5.30 23.54
C LEU A 331 39.07 4.59 24.91
N GLN A 332 40.15 4.28 25.62
CA GLN A 332 40.10 3.61 26.93
C GLN A 332 40.73 4.36 28.12
N ASN A 333 41.41 5.49 27.90
CA ASN A 333 42.27 6.12 28.92
C ASN A 333 41.89 7.58 29.32
N GLU A 334 40.59 7.89 29.49
CA GLU A 334 40.18 9.08 30.26
C GLU A 334 39.11 8.74 31.31
N HIS A 335 39.58 8.49 32.54
CA HIS A 335 38.75 8.55 33.74
C HIS A 335 39.57 9.04 34.94
N SER A 336 39.01 9.95 35.72
CA SER A 336 39.61 10.66 36.88
C SER A 336 40.58 11.80 36.53
N GLN A 337 40.19 13.04 36.81
CA GLN A 337 40.64 13.78 38.01
C GLN A 337 39.93 15.14 38.15
N GLN A 338 39.92 15.68 39.37
CA GLN A 338 39.48 17.04 39.72
C GLN A 338 40.71 17.93 39.95
N PRO A 339 40.55 19.26 39.88
CA PRO A 339 41.39 20.16 40.67
C PRO A 339 40.57 21.09 41.60
N LEU A 340 41.21 21.51 42.69
CA LEU A 340 40.69 22.46 43.69
C LEU A 340 41.35 23.85 43.55
N LEU A 341 40.87 24.81 44.34
CA LEU A 341 41.18 26.25 44.25
C LEU A 341 42.58 26.62 44.78
N VAL A 342 43.13 27.75 44.26
CA VAL A 342 43.78 28.87 44.98
C VAL A 342 44.41 29.85 43.95
N HIS A 343 44.60 31.15 44.15
CA HIS A 343 43.75 32.27 44.63
C HIS A 343 44.62 33.53 44.75
N THR A 344 44.27 34.66 44.12
CA THR A 344 44.77 36.00 44.49
C THR A 344 43.77 37.07 44.02
N GLN A 345 43.75 38.24 44.66
CA GLN A 345 42.80 39.34 44.46
C GLN A 345 43.52 40.62 44.01
N HIS A 346 42.81 41.58 43.40
CA HIS A 346 42.50 42.86 44.08
C HIS A 346 41.49 43.75 43.31
N ASP A 347 40.70 44.47 44.10
CA ASP A 347 40.00 45.77 43.91
C ASP A 347 38.95 46.04 42.80
N THR A 348 37.73 46.24 43.29
CA THR A 348 36.63 47.13 42.83
C THR A 348 36.74 48.51 43.54
N PRO A 349 35.89 49.55 43.28
CA PRO A 349 34.67 49.58 42.47
C PRO A 349 34.53 50.79 41.50
N HIS A 350 33.53 50.72 40.61
CA HIS A 350 32.53 51.79 40.42
C HIS A 350 31.24 51.19 39.84
N PHE A 351 30.11 51.89 39.97
CA PHE A 351 28.76 51.29 39.94
C PHE A 351 27.88 51.93 38.86
N GLN A 352 27.42 51.17 37.85
CA GLN A 352 26.33 51.60 36.98
C GLN A 352 25.59 50.45 36.26
N GLN A 353 24.56 49.94 36.94
CA GLN A 353 23.18 49.63 36.49
C GLN A 353 22.93 48.80 35.19
N ASP A 354 22.07 47.78 35.32
CA ASP A 354 21.86 46.70 34.36
C ASP A 354 21.17 47.03 33.03
N SER A 355 21.48 46.24 31.99
CA SER A 355 20.61 46.00 30.82
C SER A 355 20.99 44.72 30.04
N SER A 356 20.72 43.54 30.62
CA SER A 356 21.21 42.24 30.11
C SER A 356 20.12 41.19 29.83
N SER A 357 19.28 41.40 28.80
CA SER A 357 18.23 40.44 28.40
C SER A 357 17.99 40.37 26.88
N SER A 358 18.97 39.86 26.10
CA SER A 358 18.80 39.61 24.65
C SER A 358 19.82 38.63 24.03
N LYS A 359 21.09 38.65 24.45
CA LYS A 359 22.19 37.97 23.73
C LYS A 359 22.37 36.46 24.02
N SER A 360 21.49 35.85 24.80
CA SER A 360 21.58 34.42 25.15
C SER A 360 20.92 33.53 24.08
N ASP A 361 19.69 33.87 23.68
CA ASP A 361 18.82 32.98 22.91
C ASP A 361 19.32 32.74 21.49
N SER A 362 19.94 33.73 20.86
CA SER A 362 20.60 33.57 19.55
C SER A 362 21.72 32.52 19.60
N ASN A 363 22.49 32.48 20.69
CA ASN A 363 23.58 31.53 20.88
C ASN A 363 23.05 30.12 21.23
N PHE A 364 21.99 30.03 22.03
CA PHE A 364 21.30 28.77 22.31
C PHE A 364 20.66 28.18 21.05
N LEU A 365 19.85 28.95 20.32
CA LEU A 365 19.19 28.51 19.10
C LEU A 365 20.19 28.18 17.98
N HIS A 366 21.30 28.92 17.87
CA HIS A 366 22.36 28.57 16.92
C HIS A 366 23.02 27.22 17.28
N LYS A 367 23.43 27.03 18.55
CA LYS A 367 23.99 25.75 19.04
C LYS A 367 23.00 24.59 18.90
N LEU A 368 21.73 24.80 19.22
CA LEU A 368 20.66 23.82 19.03
C LEU A 368 20.47 23.48 17.55
N SER A 369 20.51 24.46 16.64
CA SER A 369 20.44 24.21 15.19
C SER A 369 21.64 23.41 14.69
N LEU A 370 22.84 23.64 15.23
CA LEU A 370 24.05 22.88 14.89
C LEU A 370 24.00 21.45 15.43
N PHE A 371 23.54 21.27 16.68
CA PHE A 371 23.32 19.95 17.28
C PHE A 371 22.28 19.14 16.51
N LEU A 372 21.14 19.75 16.17
CA LEU A 372 20.12 19.15 15.32
C LEU A 372 20.69 18.78 13.94
N LYS A 373 21.42 19.69 13.27
CA LYS A 373 22.07 19.43 11.97
C LYS A 373 23.14 18.32 12.02
N SER A 374 23.82 18.15 13.15
CA SER A 374 24.82 17.09 13.36
C SER A 374 24.19 15.72 13.60
N SER A 375 22.94 15.68 14.09
CA SER A 375 22.23 14.46 14.46
C SER A 375 22.08 13.45 13.31
N LYS A 376 22.07 12.15 13.66
CA LYS A 376 21.79 11.06 12.71
C LYS A 376 20.40 11.21 12.05
N ALA A 377 19.44 11.79 12.77
CA ALA A 377 18.10 12.07 12.25
C ALA A 377 18.11 13.14 11.15
N TRP A 378 18.89 14.22 11.30
CA TRP A 378 19.01 15.24 10.25
C TRP A 378 19.70 14.69 9.00
N LYS A 379 20.74 13.87 9.16
CA LYS A 379 21.38 13.17 8.02
C LYS A 379 20.38 12.30 7.26
N PHE A 380 19.54 11.54 7.97
CA PHE A 380 18.44 10.76 7.37
C PHE A 380 17.39 11.66 6.65
N VAL A 381 17.01 12.81 7.22
CA VAL A 381 16.11 13.77 6.55
C VAL A 381 16.74 14.33 5.26
N VAL A 382 18.06 14.56 5.25
CA VAL A 382 18.80 14.97 4.05
C VAL A 382 18.87 13.84 3.01
N GLU A 383 19.15 12.58 3.40
CA GLU A 383 19.08 11.40 2.53
C GLU A 383 17.70 11.28 1.85
N VAL A 384 16.61 11.38 2.64
CA VAL A 384 15.23 11.31 2.16
C VAL A 384 14.92 12.46 1.20
N LYS A 385 15.30 13.72 1.53
CA LYS A 385 15.14 14.87 0.62
C LYS A 385 15.92 14.70 -0.69
N GLN A 386 17.13 14.14 -0.62
CA GLN A 386 17.98 13.88 -1.79
C GLN A 386 17.38 12.81 -2.71
N CYS A 387 16.66 11.83 -2.17
CA CYS A 387 15.96 10.82 -2.98
C CYS A 387 14.89 11.43 -3.90
N TYR A 388 14.12 12.41 -3.42
CA TYR A 388 13.17 13.16 -4.25
C TYR A 388 13.88 14.10 -5.22
N THR A 389 14.71 15.01 -4.70
CA THR A 389 15.34 16.07 -5.52
C THR A 389 16.38 15.56 -6.52
N GLY A 390 16.98 14.40 -6.28
CA GLY A 390 18.00 13.79 -7.14
C GLY A 390 17.46 12.94 -8.30
N ASN A 391 16.15 12.66 -8.36
CA ASN A 391 15.56 11.90 -9.45
C ASN A 391 14.13 12.37 -9.79
N PHE A 392 13.97 12.99 -10.96
CA PHE A 392 12.68 13.44 -11.48
C PHE A 392 11.62 12.33 -11.52
N SER A 393 12.00 11.08 -11.79
CA SER A 393 11.05 9.96 -11.80
C SER A 393 10.45 9.72 -10.41
N VAL A 394 11.27 9.77 -9.35
CA VAL A 394 10.81 9.60 -7.95
C VAL A 394 9.83 10.73 -7.61
N SER A 395 10.21 12.00 -7.78
CA SER A 395 9.29 13.12 -7.52
C SER A 395 7.98 13.05 -8.34
N PHE A 396 8.05 12.74 -9.63
CA PHE A 396 6.86 12.65 -10.50
C PHE A 396 5.87 11.59 -10.00
N TRP A 397 6.35 10.36 -9.74
CA TRP A 397 5.49 9.27 -9.30
C TRP A 397 5.04 9.42 -7.84
N SER A 398 5.85 10.03 -6.98
CA SER A 398 5.45 10.39 -5.62
C SER A 398 4.32 11.41 -5.60
N ILE A 399 4.41 12.49 -6.40
CA ILE A 399 3.32 13.49 -6.55
C ILE A 399 2.03 12.80 -7.01
N TYR A 400 2.09 11.92 -8.01
CA TYR A 400 0.92 11.12 -8.39
C TYR A 400 0.40 10.27 -7.21
N SER A 401 1.25 9.51 -6.53
CA SER A 401 0.83 8.59 -5.46
C SER A 401 0.16 9.32 -4.29
N ILE A 402 0.68 10.48 -3.88
CA ILE A 402 0.17 11.27 -2.75
C ILE A 402 -1.28 11.69 -3.01
N PHE A 403 -1.53 12.38 -4.12
CA PHE A 403 -2.87 12.89 -4.44
C PHE A 403 -3.82 11.79 -4.95
N GLY A 404 -3.29 10.82 -5.70
CA GLY A 404 -4.05 9.67 -6.19
C GLY A 404 -4.60 8.82 -5.04
N ILE A 405 -3.74 8.41 -4.09
CA ILE A 405 -4.16 7.63 -2.92
C ILE A 405 -5.13 8.47 -2.05
N ALA A 406 -4.84 9.74 -1.81
CA ALA A 406 -5.71 10.62 -1.02
C ALA A 406 -7.15 10.65 -1.58
N VAL A 407 -7.32 10.84 -2.89
CA VAL A 407 -8.64 10.83 -3.53
C VAL A 407 -9.25 9.42 -3.57
N HIS A 408 -8.44 8.37 -3.78
CA HIS A 408 -8.93 7.00 -3.82
C HIS A 408 -9.50 6.52 -2.48
N MET A 409 -8.82 6.83 -1.38
CA MET A 409 -9.31 6.50 -0.03
C MET A 409 -10.63 7.24 0.27
N LEU A 410 -10.80 8.48 -0.20
CA LEU A 410 -12.10 9.18 -0.11
C LEU A 410 -13.18 8.52 -0.97
N ALA A 411 -12.88 8.14 -2.22
CA ALA A 411 -13.84 7.42 -3.07
C ALA A 411 -14.30 6.12 -2.40
N LEU A 412 -13.37 5.29 -1.89
CA LEU A 412 -13.65 4.07 -1.13
C LEU A 412 -14.37 4.31 0.20
N THR A 413 -14.21 5.48 0.83
CA THR A 413 -14.95 5.83 2.05
C THR A 413 -16.40 6.21 1.76
N TYR A 414 -16.67 6.95 0.67
CA TYR A 414 -17.98 7.54 0.41
C TYR A 414 -18.84 6.84 -0.66
N TYR A 415 -18.38 5.74 -1.27
CA TYR A 415 -19.13 5.06 -2.34
C TYR A 415 -20.56 4.65 -1.92
N GLN A 416 -20.72 4.08 -0.72
CA GLN A 416 -22.05 3.65 -0.22
C GLN A 416 -23.02 4.84 -0.11
N THR A 417 -22.54 5.95 0.46
CA THR A 417 -23.30 7.20 0.62
C THR A 417 -23.65 7.83 -0.74
N PHE A 418 -22.72 7.78 -1.70
CA PHE A 418 -22.95 8.22 -3.07
C PHE A 418 -24.04 7.38 -3.76
N PHE A 419 -23.92 6.05 -3.79
CA PHE A 419 -24.89 5.19 -4.47
C PHE A 419 -26.27 5.20 -3.81
N LYS A 420 -26.34 5.27 -2.48
CA LYS A 420 -27.60 5.44 -1.73
C LYS A 420 -28.30 6.77 -2.04
N THR A 421 -27.55 7.79 -2.46
CA THR A 421 -28.11 9.08 -2.93
C THR A 421 -28.69 8.98 -4.35
N LEU A 422 -28.19 8.05 -5.19
CA LEU A 422 -28.75 7.78 -6.53
C LEU A 422 -29.95 6.82 -6.49
N ASN A 423 -29.90 5.76 -5.68
CA ASN A 423 -31.03 4.86 -5.47
C ASN A 423 -30.99 4.26 -4.05
N ASN A 424 -32.04 4.50 -3.26
CA ASN A 424 -32.16 4.03 -1.88
C ASN A 424 -32.80 2.62 -1.76
N GLN A 425 -33.24 2.00 -2.87
CA GLN A 425 -33.86 0.66 -2.88
C GLN A 425 -32.92 -0.47 -3.33
N ILE A 426 -31.84 -0.16 -4.05
CA ILE A 426 -30.90 -1.18 -4.59
C ILE A 426 -29.63 -1.24 -3.74
N SER A 427 -29.50 -2.29 -2.92
CA SER A 427 -28.38 -2.49 -2.00
C SER A 427 -27.34 -3.50 -2.52
N LEU A 428 -26.79 -3.27 -3.71
CA LEU A 428 -25.78 -4.15 -4.34
C LEU A 428 -24.32 -3.80 -3.98
N ASN A 429 -24.11 -2.99 -2.94
CA ASN A 429 -22.79 -2.41 -2.60
C ASN A 429 -21.68 -3.46 -2.38
N GLY A 430 -21.99 -4.59 -1.74
CA GLY A 430 -21.04 -5.70 -1.54
C GLY A 430 -20.64 -6.40 -2.84
N ILE A 431 -21.59 -6.56 -3.77
CA ILE A 431 -21.31 -7.15 -5.09
C ILE A 431 -20.51 -6.16 -5.95
N LEU A 432 -20.86 -4.86 -5.91
CA LEU A 432 -20.10 -3.82 -6.61
C LEU A 432 -18.62 -3.84 -6.21
N ILE A 433 -18.32 -3.82 -4.90
CA ILE A 433 -16.92 -3.72 -4.44
C ILE A 433 -16.14 -5.01 -4.72
N ALA A 434 -16.79 -6.18 -4.63
CA ALA A 434 -16.18 -7.45 -5.05
C ALA A 434 -15.86 -7.48 -6.56
N VAL A 435 -16.77 -7.01 -7.42
CA VAL A 435 -16.52 -6.86 -8.87
C VAL A 435 -15.42 -5.83 -9.15
N ALA A 436 -15.42 -4.69 -8.45
CA ALA A 436 -14.40 -3.66 -8.60
C ALA A 436 -13.00 -4.20 -8.26
N TYR A 437 -12.84 -4.86 -7.11
CA TYR A 437 -11.56 -5.47 -6.71
C TYR A 437 -11.14 -6.62 -7.65
N ALA A 438 -12.07 -7.47 -8.11
CA ALA A 438 -11.76 -8.56 -9.03
C ALA A 438 -11.29 -8.05 -10.41
N CYS A 439 -12.00 -7.08 -11.00
CA CYS A 439 -11.57 -6.44 -12.25
C CYS A 439 -10.23 -5.70 -12.08
N ALA A 440 -10.03 -5.02 -10.95
CA ALA A 440 -8.76 -4.35 -10.67
C ALA A 440 -7.60 -5.32 -10.41
N ALA A 441 -7.84 -6.50 -9.84
CA ALA A 441 -6.83 -7.55 -9.72
C ALA A 441 -6.33 -8.03 -11.09
N MET A 442 -7.22 -8.14 -12.08
CA MET A 442 -6.82 -8.43 -13.47
C MET A 442 -6.03 -7.26 -14.10
N VAL A 443 -6.47 -6.03 -13.88
CA VAL A 443 -5.86 -4.82 -14.47
C VAL A 443 -4.52 -4.46 -13.82
N SER A 444 -4.32 -4.74 -12.53
CA SER A 444 -3.05 -4.54 -11.81
C SER A 444 -1.93 -5.49 -12.26
N MET A 445 -2.23 -6.52 -13.06
CA MET A 445 -1.23 -7.35 -13.76
C MET A 445 -0.80 -6.80 -15.13
N ILE A 446 -1.53 -5.86 -15.74
CA ILE A 446 -1.18 -5.27 -17.05
C ILE A 446 0.19 -4.56 -17.05
N PRO A 447 0.61 -3.83 -15.98
CA PRO A 447 1.91 -3.17 -15.93
C PRO A 447 3.10 -4.08 -16.28
N THR A 448 3.04 -5.35 -15.91
CA THR A 448 4.07 -6.38 -16.18
C THR A 448 4.47 -6.53 -17.66
N ARG A 449 3.62 -6.07 -18.59
CA ARG A 449 3.85 -6.17 -20.04
C ARG A 449 4.62 -4.99 -20.64
N PHE A 450 4.82 -3.91 -19.90
CA PHE A 450 5.44 -2.68 -20.42
C PHE A 450 6.95 -2.55 -20.09
N GLY A 451 7.41 -3.05 -18.95
CA GLY A 451 8.81 -2.98 -18.54
C GLY A 451 9.38 -1.55 -18.57
N GLU A 452 10.60 -1.40 -19.09
CA GLU A 452 11.34 -0.12 -19.15
C GLU A 452 10.60 1.00 -19.93
N TRP A 453 9.64 0.66 -20.79
CA TRP A 453 8.82 1.67 -21.48
C TRP A 453 8.09 2.60 -20.49
N VAL A 454 7.73 2.09 -19.31
CA VAL A 454 7.07 2.87 -18.24
C VAL A 454 7.98 3.95 -17.66
N ALA A 455 9.30 3.71 -17.61
CA ALA A 455 10.29 4.69 -17.16
C ALA A 455 10.47 5.85 -18.14
N SER A 456 10.17 5.64 -19.42
CA SER A 456 10.25 6.66 -20.47
C SER A 456 9.27 7.82 -20.25
N TRP A 457 9.47 8.93 -20.99
CA TRP A 457 8.51 10.03 -21.01
C TRP A 457 7.12 9.61 -21.55
N LYS A 458 7.04 8.55 -22.38
CA LYS A 458 5.78 8.01 -22.89
C LYS A 458 4.97 7.31 -21.79
N GLY A 459 5.64 6.55 -20.91
CA GLY A 459 5.03 5.96 -19.72
C GLY A 459 4.52 7.00 -18.72
N LYS A 460 5.26 8.11 -18.56
CA LYS A 460 4.82 9.27 -17.76
C LYS A 460 3.63 10.00 -18.41
N LEU A 461 3.59 10.14 -19.73
CA LEU A 461 2.43 10.69 -20.45
C LEU A 461 1.19 9.80 -20.32
N MET A 462 1.35 8.47 -20.40
CA MET A 462 0.29 7.51 -20.08
C MET A 462 -0.26 7.74 -18.67
N ALA A 463 0.60 8.01 -17.67
CA ALA A 463 0.14 8.30 -16.32
C ALA A 463 -0.77 9.54 -16.25
N ALA A 464 -0.40 10.62 -16.92
CA ALA A 464 -1.24 11.82 -17.01
C ALA A 464 -2.59 11.51 -17.71
N ILE A 465 -2.57 10.78 -18.82
CA ILE A 465 -3.80 10.40 -19.57
C ILE A 465 -4.72 9.51 -18.72
N VAL A 466 -4.19 8.48 -18.07
CA VAL A 466 -4.98 7.58 -17.22
C VAL A 466 -5.48 8.31 -15.97
N CYS A 467 -4.70 9.22 -15.39
CA CYS A 467 -5.13 10.09 -14.30
C CYS A 467 -6.29 11.02 -14.72
N LEU A 468 -6.26 11.55 -15.96
CA LEU A 468 -7.38 12.31 -16.53
C LEU A 468 -8.62 11.44 -16.73
N ALA A 469 -8.45 10.20 -17.18
CA ALA A 469 -9.56 9.25 -17.31
C ALA A 469 -10.20 8.92 -15.95
N CYS A 470 -9.39 8.72 -14.90
CA CYS A 470 -9.88 8.58 -13.52
C CYS A 470 -10.70 9.81 -13.08
N GLY A 471 -10.17 11.02 -13.28
CA GLY A 471 -10.87 12.26 -12.96
C GLY A 471 -12.18 12.42 -13.74
N SER A 472 -12.17 12.09 -15.03
CA SER A 472 -13.32 12.13 -15.93
C SER A 472 -14.43 11.17 -15.50
N CYS A 473 -14.09 9.96 -15.03
CA CYS A 473 -15.08 9.00 -14.52
C CYS A 473 -15.82 9.54 -13.29
N LEU A 474 -15.09 10.09 -12.31
CA LEU A 474 -15.68 10.68 -11.10
C LEU A 474 -16.50 11.95 -11.40
N ILE A 475 -16.04 12.78 -12.35
CA ILE A 475 -16.82 13.94 -12.86
C ILE A 475 -18.11 13.47 -13.54
N ALA A 476 -18.07 12.44 -14.40
CA ALA A 476 -19.25 11.92 -15.09
C ALA A 476 -20.29 11.32 -14.12
N MET A 477 -19.82 10.69 -13.03
CA MET A 477 -20.67 10.26 -11.91
C MET A 477 -21.31 11.45 -11.17
N GLY A 478 -20.58 12.56 -11.01
CA GLY A 478 -21.03 13.76 -10.28
C GLY A 478 -21.93 14.73 -11.05
N ILE A 479 -21.76 14.86 -12.38
CA ILE A 479 -22.57 15.76 -13.22
C ILE A 479 -24.03 15.30 -13.27
N ASN A 480 -24.26 14.01 -13.51
CA ASN A 480 -25.58 13.48 -13.80
C ASN A 480 -26.35 13.15 -12.52
N ARG A 481 -27.09 14.12 -11.97
CA ARG A 481 -27.99 13.92 -10.81
C ARG A 481 -29.10 12.86 -11.03
N LYS A 482 -29.31 12.43 -12.27
CA LYS A 482 -30.21 11.31 -12.67
C LYS A 482 -29.43 10.17 -13.35
N CYS A 483 -28.14 10.00 -13.06
CA CYS A 483 -27.33 8.92 -13.63
C CYS A 483 -27.96 7.56 -13.32
N PRO A 484 -28.24 6.70 -14.33
CA PRO A 484 -28.71 5.34 -14.07
C PRO A 484 -27.67 4.60 -13.20
N ILE A 485 -28.11 3.95 -12.12
CA ILE A 485 -27.17 3.41 -11.13
C ILE A 485 -26.16 2.41 -11.72
N PHE A 486 -26.55 1.64 -12.74
CA PHE A 486 -25.63 0.75 -13.48
C PHE A 486 -24.52 1.50 -14.23
N VAL A 487 -24.78 2.70 -14.76
CA VAL A 487 -23.76 3.56 -15.40
C VAL A 487 -22.81 4.12 -14.33
N ALA A 488 -23.34 4.53 -13.18
CA ALA A 488 -22.51 4.99 -12.06
C ALA A 488 -21.65 3.86 -11.46
N TYR A 489 -22.19 2.64 -11.36
CA TYR A 489 -21.44 1.43 -10.99
C TYR A 489 -20.32 1.13 -12.00
N LEU A 490 -20.61 1.16 -13.31
CA LEU A 490 -19.63 0.91 -14.36
C LEU A 490 -18.50 1.96 -14.35
N LEU A 491 -18.82 3.25 -14.22
CA LEU A 491 -17.84 4.33 -14.10
C LEU A 491 -16.95 4.17 -12.86
N PHE A 492 -17.52 3.72 -11.73
CA PHE A 492 -16.75 3.45 -10.52
C PHE A 492 -15.80 2.25 -10.67
N VAL A 493 -16.25 1.15 -11.29
CA VAL A 493 -15.38 -0.02 -11.58
C VAL A 493 -14.25 0.37 -12.53
N ILE A 494 -14.53 1.14 -13.59
CA ILE A 494 -13.51 1.64 -14.52
C ILE A 494 -12.50 2.54 -13.79
N TYR A 495 -12.99 3.54 -13.03
CA TYR A 495 -12.15 4.40 -12.19
C TYR A 495 -11.22 3.59 -11.27
N HIS A 496 -11.78 2.59 -10.58
CA HIS A 496 -11.06 1.76 -9.61
C HIS A 496 -9.95 0.94 -10.31
N CYS A 497 -10.25 0.32 -11.45
CA CYS A 497 -9.26 -0.40 -12.26
C CYS A 497 -8.13 0.52 -12.77
N LEU A 498 -8.47 1.71 -13.26
CA LEU A 498 -7.49 2.68 -13.77
C LEU A 498 -6.59 3.25 -12.66
N PHE A 499 -7.12 3.43 -11.45
CA PHE A 499 -6.31 3.77 -10.29
C PHE A 499 -5.34 2.64 -9.93
N GLU A 500 -5.81 1.39 -9.83
CA GLU A 500 -4.98 0.25 -9.41
C GLU A 500 -3.86 -0.08 -10.41
N PHE A 501 -4.12 0.13 -11.70
CA PHE A 501 -3.08 0.15 -12.74
C PHE A 501 -1.96 1.16 -12.42
N LEU A 502 -2.32 2.41 -12.12
CA LEU A 502 -1.36 3.47 -11.79
C LEU A 502 -0.73 3.34 -10.40
N TYR A 503 -1.40 2.69 -9.44
CA TYR A 503 -0.84 2.34 -8.14
C TYR A 503 0.40 1.46 -8.34
N VAL A 504 0.24 0.34 -9.05
CA VAL A 504 1.34 -0.60 -9.33
C VAL A 504 2.47 0.05 -10.14
N VAL A 505 2.13 0.83 -11.16
CA VAL A 505 3.09 1.57 -11.97
C VAL A 505 3.88 2.58 -11.12
N SER A 506 3.21 3.41 -10.31
CA SER A 506 3.89 4.44 -9.51
C SER A 506 4.76 3.83 -8.43
N PHE A 507 4.32 2.76 -7.77
CA PHE A 507 5.09 2.07 -6.73
C PHE A 507 6.37 1.45 -7.29
N SER A 508 6.28 0.71 -8.39
CA SER A 508 7.45 0.10 -9.04
C SER A 508 8.44 1.15 -9.54
N GLN A 509 7.94 2.25 -10.12
CA GLN A 509 8.78 3.33 -10.64
C GLN A 509 9.44 4.21 -9.56
N ILE A 510 8.80 4.39 -8.39
CA ILE A 510 9.45 4.97 -7.21
C ILE A 510 10.62 4.06 -6.79
N ALA A 511 10.39 2.74 -6.69
CA ALA A 511 11.43 1.79 -6.27
C ALA A 511 12.61 1.71 -7.26
N GLU A 512 12.35 1.68 -8.57
CA GLU A 512 13.40 1.73 -9.60
C GLU A 512 14.22 3.02 -9.53
N GLY A 513 13.57 4.15 -9.22
CA GLY A 513 14.22 5.46 -9.12
C GLY A 513 15.10 5.66 -7.88
N LEU A 514 14.99 4.81 -6.85
CA LEU A 514 15.72 4.95 -5.59
C LEU A 514 17.11 4.29 -5.65
N LYS A 515 18.13 5.16 -5.67
CA LYS A 515 19.56 4.76 -5.57
C LYS A 515 19.91 4.26 -4.16
N ILE A 516 19.52 5.03 -3.14
CA ILE A 516 19.69 4.67 -1.72
C ILE A 516 18.55 3.72 -1.33
N THR A 517 18.83 2.65 -0.60
CA THR A 517 17.84 1.63 -0.22
C THR A 517 16.91 2.06 0.93
N ARG A 518 16.43 3.32 0.90
CA ARG A 518 15.50 3.92 1.88
C ARG A 518 14.03 3.71 1.51
N PHE A 519 13.69 2.50 1.06
CA PHE A 519 12.38 2.22 0.47
C PHE A 519 11.24 2.52 1.45
N ALA A 520 11.34 2.03 2.69
CA ALA A 520 10.24 2.14 3.64
C ALA A 520 10.01 3.60 4.07
N ALA A 521 11.10 4.35 4.30
CA ALA A 521 11.00 5.79 4.58
C ALA A 521 10.24 6.56 3.48
N ILE A 522 10.53 6.27 2.22
CA ILE A 522 9.94 6.96 1.07
C ILE A 522 8.48 6.56 0.88
N PHE A 523 8.15 5.26 0.93
CA PHE A 523 6.76 4.80 0.80
C PHE A 523 5.89 5.23 1.99
N SER A 524 6.39 5.12 3.23
CA SER A 524 5.69 5.64 4.42
C SER A 524 5.51 7.16 4.41
N PHE A 525 6.49 7.93 3.92
CA PHE A 525 6.34 9.39 3.81
C PHE A 525 5.26 9.77 2.78
N ASN A 526 5.28 9.15 1.59
CA ASN A 526 4.25 9.38 0.57
C ASN A 526 2.86 8.96 1.06
N SER A 527 2.75 7.82 1.75
CA SER A 527 1.50 7.33 2.34
C SER A 527 0.99 8.23 3.47
N ALA A 528 1.87 8.67 4.38
CA ALA A 528 1.50 9.58 5.46
C ALA A 528 1.00 10.93 4.90
N LEU A 529 1.70 11.47 3.90
CA LEU A 529 1.30 12.71 3.22
C LEU A 529 0.01 12.54 2.41
N ALA A 530 -0.24 11.37 1.81
CA ALA A 530 -1.53 11.03 1.20
C ALA A 530 -2.67 11.07 2.24
N ASN A 531 -2.46 10.52 3.44
CA ASN A 531 -3.46 10.55 4.52
C ASN A 531 -3.67 11.99 5.05
N VAL A 532 -2.63 12.85 5.08
CA VAL A 532 -2.80 14.29 5.35
C VAL A 532 -3.65 14.98 4.27
N PHE A 533 -3.37 14.76 2.98
CA PHE A 533 -4.19 15.34 1.91
C PHE A 533 -5.62 14.77 1.89
N GLN A 534 -5.81 13.50 2.24
CA GLN A 534 -7.12 12.89 2.43
C GLN A 534 -7.92 13.66 3.49
N LEU A 535 -7.34 13.94 4.66
CA LEU A 535 -7.98 14.72 5.73
C LEU A 535 -8.25 16.18 5.33
N LEU A 536 -7.33 16.83 4.60
CA LEU A 536 -7.53 18.21 4.13
C LEU A 536 -8.69 18.29 3.12
N ILE A 537 -8.74 17.38 2.14
CA ILE A 537 -9.84 17.31 1.17
C ILE A 537 -11.15 16.91 1.89
N GLN A 538 -11.10 16.00 2.87
CA GLN A 538 -12.24 15.60 3.69
C GLN A 538 -12.91 16.77 4.41
N VAL A 539 -12.11 17.63 5.04
CA VAL A 539 -12.60 18.83 5.74
C VAL A 539 -13.11 19.87 4.73
N LEU A 540 -12.41 20.05 3.61
CA LEU A 540 -12.81 20.97 2.54
C LEU A 540 -14.18 20.64 1.95
N VAL A 541 -14.44 19.37 1.59
CA VAL A 541 -15.74 18.97 1.01
C VAL A 541 -16.82 18.73 2.07
N GLY A 542 -16.42 18.54 3.33
CA GLY A 542 -17.30 18.26 4.47
C GLY A 542 -18.12 19.48 4.93
N LYS A 543 -18.99 19.24 5.92
CA LYS A 543 -19.89 20.25 6.53
C LYS A 543 -19.14 21.44 7.15
N GLN A 544 -17.84 21.30 7.40
CA GLN A 544 -16.98 22.28 8.03
C GLN A 544 -16.61 23.45 7.10
N VAL A 545 -16.60 23.25 5.78
CA VAL A 545 -16.17 24.28 4.81
C VAL A 545 -17.16 24.42 3.65
N LEU A 546 -17.21 23.50 2.69
CA LEU A 546 -18.08 23.61 1.50
C LEU A 546 -19.44 22.92 1.64
N ALA A 547 -19.62 22.05 2.64
CA ALA A 547 -20.85 21.30 2.91
C ALA A 547 -21.42 20.57 1.68
N LEU A 548 -20.55 20.02 0.81
CA LEU A 548 -20.95 19.39 -0.44
C LEU A 548 -21.78 18.12 -0.18
N ASN A 549 -22.84 17.94 -0.98
CA ASN A 549 -23.59 16.68 -1.00
C ASN A 549 -22.75 15.55 -1.65
N PRO A 550 -23.07 14.25 -1.43
CA PRO A 550 -22.22 13.14 -1.88
C PRO A 550 -21.92 13.14 -3.38
N ILE A 551 -22.86 13.60 -4.21
CA ILE A 551 -22.70 13.72 -5.66
C ILE A 551 -21.67 14.82 -6.01
N ALA A 552 -21.75 15.97 -5.35
CA ALA A 552 -20.80 17.07 -5.52
C ALA A 552 -19.41 16.76 -4.93
N GLN A 553 -19.32 15.93 -3.87
CA GLN A 553 -18.05 15.41 -3.36
C GLN A 553 -17.32 14.58 -4.43
N TYR A 554 -18.02 13.65 -5.08
CA TYR A 554 -17.47 12.86 -6.19
C TYR A 554 -17.03 13.72 -7.38
N MET A 555 -17.79 14.76 -7.72
CA MET A 555 -17.39 15.74 -8.73
C MET A 555 -16.09 16.48 -8.33
N ALA A 556 -15.97 16.92 -7.08
CA ALA A 556 -14.76 17.58 -6.57
C ALA A 556 -13.54 16.63 -6.58
N PHE A 557 -13.71 15.37 -6.20
CA PHE A 557 -12.67 14.33 -6.29
C PHE A 557 -12.15 14.16 -7.73
N GLY A 558 -13.06 14.14 -8.71
CA GLY A 558 -12.69 14.06 -10.13
C GLY A 558 -12.02 15.33 -10.67
N ILE A 559 -12.40 16.52 -10.19
CA ILE A 559 -11.73 17.80 -10.51
C ILE A 559 -10.30 17.81 -9.96
N ILE A 560 -10.08 17.29 -8.75
CA ILE A 560 -8.73 17.18 -8.15
C ILE A 560 -7.82 16.27 -8.99
N LEU A 561 -8.30 15.09 -9.41
CA LEU A 561 -7.52 14.19 -10.29
C LEU A 561 -7.30 14.77 -11.69
N SER A 562 -8.27 15.49 -12.24
CA SER A 562 -8.11 16.17 -13.54
C SER A 562 -7.05 17.28 -13.45
N SER A 563 -7.03 18.02 -12.34
CA SER A 563 -6.02 19.05 -12.05
C SER A 563 -4.63 18.44 -11.82
N LEU A 564 -4.55 17.29 -11.14
CA LEU A 564 -3.33 16.49 -10.99
C LEU A 564 -2.79 16.02 -12.35
N SER A 565 -3.65 15.57 -13.26
CA SER A 565 -3.24 15.21 -14.62
C SER A 565 -2.60 16.38 -15.38
N VAL A 566 -3.21 17.57 -15.32
CA VAL A 566 -2.63 18.79 -15.92
C VAL A 566 -1.28 19.12 -15.30
N LEU A 567 -1.14 19.03 -13.97
CA LEU A 567 0.14 19.22 -13.28
C LEU A 567 1.21 18.21 -13.76
N LEU A 568 0.87 16.92 -13.84
CA LEU A 568 1.78 15.87 -14.33
C LEU A 568 2.20 16.12 -15.78
N PHE A 569 1.27 16.54 -16.65
CA PHE A 569 1.57 16.92 -18.03
C PHE A 569 2.55 18.12 -18.12
N LEU A 570 2.31 19.16 -17.31
CA LEU A 570 3.22 20.31 -17.21
C LEU A 570 4.61 19.90 -16.68
N CYS A 571 4.70 19.02 -15.69
CA CYS A 571 5.96 18.47 -15.22
C CYS A 571 6.73 17.73 -16.32
N ILE A 572 6.04 16.95 -17.17
CA ILE A 572 6.66 16.25 -18.32
C ILE A 572 7.17 17.27 -19.36
N LEU A 573 6.38 18.28 -19.72
CA LEU A 573 6.81 19.33 -20.65
C LEU A 573 8.03 20.08 -20.14
N CYS A 574 8.02 20.53 -18.88
CA CYS A 574 9.16 21.22 -18.26
C CYS A 574 10.42 20.33 -18.25
N HIS A 575 10.29 19.03 -17.95
CA HIS A 575 11.41 18.10 -17.98
C HIS A 575 11.95 17.85 -19.39
N LEU A 576 11.09 17.74 -20.41
CA LEU A 576 11.49 17.59 -21.82
C LEU A 576 12.15 18.86 -22.37
N VAL A 577 11.69 20.05 -21.97
CA VAL A 577 12.33 21.33 -22.35
C VAL A 577 13.68 21.49 -21.65
N TYR A 578 13.80 21.08 -20.38
CA TYR A 578 15.07 21.13 -19.64
C TYR A 578 16.11 20.16 -20.20
N THR A 579 15.72 18.93 -20.52
CA THR A 579 16.63 17.90 -21.07
C THR A 579 16.99 18.11 -22.55
N ARG A 580 16.28 18.96 -23.29
CA ARG A 580 16.65 19.44 -24.63
C ARG A 580 17.55 20.69 -24.64
N LYS A 581 17.81 21.29 -23.46
CA LYS A 581 18.69 22.47 -23.28
C LYS A 581 20.05 22.10 -22.68
N LYS A 582 20.34 20.81 -22.57
CA LYS A 582 21.62 20.21 -22.21
C LYS A 582 22.04 19.27 -23.33
#